data_AF-A0A242BDS9-F1
#
_entry.id   AF-A0A242BDS9-F1
#
_cell.length_a   1.000
_cell.length_b   1.000
_cell.length_c   1.000
_cell.angle_alpha   90.00
_cell.angle_beta   90.00
_cell.angle_gamma   90.00
#
_symmetry.space_group_name_H-M   'P 1'
#
loop_
_entity.id
_entity.type
_entity.pdbx_description
1 polymer ?
#
loop_
_entity_poly.entity_id
_entity_poly.type
_entity_poly.pdbx_seq_one_letter_code
_entity_poly.pdbx_strand_id
1 'polypeptide(L)'
;MKMITKKPSKYVFSETDIDEFVQSPEVYLYFEDFVTLIIDTNARLLRIYDYDQVSVVISKYTKDNQVILTEKLTLPVSAETNFEDLLVAFNRGKPQKMKQERIKTTKIKNKSKQTKNRGKRRVWLFIVLGVFVGLFGFQQFQLATFRMENQTLEREISDIQKLLSRDREIDTFSRFFLSSYFSKEKQNQAVYQEKLRKFVEIDTAKWAVPEGRLEGTYELGITYEKKQKINVSYMIALSNEQGQIETKKITFFLSMKKEKLRVCSEPQMITFSITE
;
A
#
# COMPACT_ATOMS: atom_id res chain seq x y z
N MET A 1 23.52 -22.51 -9.98
CA MET A 1 23.88 -23.16 -8.70
C MET A 1 23.60 -22.15 -7.59
N LYS A 2 22.42 -22.20 -6.95
CA LYS A 2 21.97 -21.21 -5.94
C LYS A 2 22.81 -21.36 -4.66
N MET A 3 23.67 -20.38 -4.39
CA MET A 3 24.32 -20.28 -3.08
C MET A 3 23.35 -19.60 -2.11
N ILE A 4 22.51 -20.41 -1.47
CA ILE A 4 21.59 -19.97 -0.42
C ILE A 4 22.44 -19.56 0.79
N THR A 5 22.46 -18.28 1.14
CA THR A 5 23.06 -17.81 2.39
C THR A 5 22.26 -18.39 3.55
N LYS A 6 22.77 -19.43 4.22
CA LYS A 6 22.09 -20.19 5.29
C LYS A 6 21.76 -19.39 6.56
N LYS A 7 22.00 -18.08 6.62
CA LYS A 7 21.82 -17.24 7.81
C LYS A 7 21.41 -15.81 7.41
N PRO A 8 20.56 -15.13 8.19
CA PRO A 8 20.14 -13.77 7.91
C PRO A 8 21.32 -12.80 8.03
N SER A 9 21.28 -11.73 7.23
CA SER A 9 22.25 -10.63 7.23
C SER A 9 21.61 -9.37 7.79
N LYS A 10 22.41 -8.50 8.42
CA LYS A 10 21.95 -7.17 8.84
C LYS A 10 21.93 -6.25 7.63
N TYR A 11 20.81 -5.61 7.37
CA TYR A 11 20.65 -4.51 6.42
C TYR A 11 20.29 -3.24 7.19
N VAL A 12 20.87 -2.11 6.78
CA VAL A 12 20.62 -0.79 7.34
C VAL A 12 20.17 0.12 6.21
N PHE A 13 19.03 0.77 6.40
CA PHE A 13 18.48 1.75 5.50
C PHE A 13 18.79 3.15 6.04
N SER A 14 19.28 4.01 5.17
CA SER A 14 19.75 5.35 5.53
C SER A 14 19.52 6.30 4.36
N GLU A 15 19.58 7.61 4.63
CA GLU A 15 19.44 8.65 3.60
C GLU A 15 18.17 8.44 2.75
N THR A 16 17.03 8.29 3.42
CA THR A 16 15.72 7.99 2.80
C THR A 16 14.60 8.68 3.55
N ASP A 17 13.59 9.11 2.80
CA ASP A 17 12.32 9.63 3.31
C ASP A 17 11.19 8.58 3.17
N ILE A 18 11.53 7.34 2.81
CA ILE A 18 10.56 6.24 2.75
C ILE A 18 10.18 5.84 4.18
N ASP A 19 8.94 6.13 4.57
CA ASP A 19 8.40 5.92 5.92
C ASP A 19 8.76 4.56 6.53
N GLU A 20 8.63 3.49 5.75
CA GLU A 20 8.93 2.12 6.17
C GLU A 20 10.39 1.94 6.63
N PHE A 21 11.32 2.53 5.87
CA PHE A 21 12.75 2.46 6.15
C PHE A 21 13.19 3.46 7.22
N VAL A 22 12.47 4.57 7.39
CA VAL A 22 12.67 5.50 8.51
C VAL A 22 12.22 4.88 9.83
N GLN A 23 11.08 4.18 9.83
CA GLN A 23 10.54 3.51 11.02
C GLN A 23 11.35 2.28 11.40
N SER A 24 11.87 1.55 10.41
CA SER A 24 12.68 0.33 10.59
C SER A 24 14.05 0.47 9.91
N PRO A 25 14.95 1.32 10.43
CA PRO A 25 16.23 1.62 9.78
C PRO A 25 17.23 0.46 9.83
N GLU A 26 16.99 -0.56 10.66
CA GLU A 26 17.84 -1.75 10.74
C GLU A 26 17.02 -3.03 10.78
N VAL A 27 17.32 -3.99 9.89
CA VAL A 27 16.61 -5.28 9.79
C VAL A 27 17.59 -6.45 9.62
N TYR A 28 17.15 -7.65 10.02
CA TYR A 28 17.91 -8.89 9.85
C TYR A 28 17.13 -9.87 9.01
N LEU A 29 17.50 -10.02 7.74
CA LEU A 29 16.71 -10.77 6.75
C LEU A 29 17.58 -11.77 5.99
N TYR A 30 16.96 -12.85 5.50
CA TYR A 30 17.56 -13.63 4.42
C TYR A 30 17.59 -12.80 3.14
N PHE A 31 18.40 -13.20 2.17
CA PHE A 31 18.52 -12.44 0.92
C PHE A 31 17.18 -12.41 0.17
N GLU A 32 16.47 -13.54 0.15
CA GLU A 32 15.15 -13.69 -0.47
C GLU A 32 14.08 -12.78 0.20
N ASP A 33 14.09 -12.70 1.53
CA ASP A 33 13.18 -11.82 2.27
C ASP A 33 13.53 -10.34 2.08
N PHE A 34 14.82 -10.01 1.95
CA PHE A 34 15.27 -8.67 1.61
C PHE A 34 14.81 -8.26 0.19
N VAL A 35 14.91 -9.17 -0.79
CA VAL A 35 14.41 -8.92 -2.15
C VAL A 35 12.89 -8.68 -2.11
N THR A 36 12.14 -9.51 -1.39
CA THR A 36 10.68 -9.35 -1.22
C THR A 36 10.34 -7.99 -0.59
N LEU A 37 11.03 -7.58 0.47
CA LEU A 37 10.84 -6.27 1.10
C LEU A 37 11.00 -5.12 0.09
N ILE A 38 12.07 -5.14 -0.72
CA ILE A 38 12.29 -4.09 -1.73
C ILE A 38 11.21 -4.10 -2.83
N ILE A 39 10.73 -5.28 -3.24
CA ILE A 39 9.64 -5.42 -4.21
C ILE A 39 8.33 -4.82 -3.65
N ASP A 40 7.98 -5.14 -2.41
CA ASP A 40 6.74 -4.69 -1.79
C ASP A 40 6.78 -3.17 -1.54
N THR A 41 7.89 -2.64 -1.05
CA THR A 41 8.09 -1.18 -0.94
C THR A 41 7.98 -0.51 -2.32
N ASN A 42 8.58 -1.08 -3.38
CA ASN A 42 8.47 -0.55 -4.73
C ASN A 42 7.03 -0.50 -5.23
N ALA A 43 6.28 -1.58 -5.06
CA ALA A 43 4.88 -1.68 -5.47
C ALA A 43 3.99 -0.68 -4.71
N ARG A 44 4.26 -0.46 -3.43
CA ARG A 44 3.57 0.54 -2.63
C ARG A 44 3.89 1.97 -3.10
N LEU A 45 5.16 2.28 -3.38
CA LEU A 45 5.56 3.61 -3.86
C LEU A 45 4.94 3.95 -5.23
N LEU A 46 4.87 2.98 -6.16
CA LEU A 46 4.18 3.14 -7.44
C LEU A 46 2.70 3.55 -7.31
N ARG A 47 2.02 3.16 -6.22
CA ARG A 47 0.61 3.50 -5.98
C ARG A 47 0.41 4.88 -5.35
N ILE A 48 1.40 5.40 -4.63
CA ILE A 48 1.26 6.58 -3.79
C ILE A 48 1.84 7.83 -4.46
N TYR A 49 2.94 7.70 -5.20
CA TYR A 49 3.79 8.84 -5.56
C TYR A 49 3.80 9.24 -7.05
N ASP A 50 2.91 8.70 -7.87
CA ASP A 50 2.75 9.09 -9.30
C ASP A 50 4.10 9.26 -10.05
N TYR A 51 5.06 8.35 -9.76
CA TYR A 51 6.43 8.26 -10.29
C TYR A 51 7.50 9.22 -9.74
N ASP A 52 7.25 10.01 -8.68
CA ASP A 52 8.33 10.73 -8.00
C ASP A 52 9.35 9.76 -7.39
N GLN A 53 10.59 9.82 -7.87
CA GLN A 53 11.66 8.94 -7.46
C GLN A 53 12.27 9.38 -6.13
N VAL A 54 12.15 8.53 -5.12
CA VAL A 54 12.83 8.63 -3.82
C VAL A 54 14.02 7.67 -3.78
N SER A 55 15.05 7.99 -2.99
CA SER A 55 16.24 7.15 -2.87
C SER A 55 16.43 6.60 -1.47
N VAL A 56 17.03 5.42 -1.39
CA VAL A 56 17.47 4.81 -0.13
C VAL A 56 18.90 4.30 -0.26
N VAL A 57 19.74 4.59 0.72
CA VAL A 57 21.06 3.99 0.87
C VAL A 57 20.95 2.74 1.74
N ILE A 58 21.29 1.60 1.17
CA ILE A 58 21.18 0.28 1.79
C ILE A 58 22.59 -0.23 2.08
N SER A 59 22.88 -0.51 3.35
CA SER A 59 24.15 -1.08 3.80
C SER A 59 23.95 -2.47 4.39
N LYS A 60 24.65 -3.47 3.83
CA LYS A 60 24.68 -4.84 4.36
C LYS A 60 25.91 -5.04 5.25
N TYR A 61 25.76 -5.72 6.38
CA TYR A 61 26.84 -5.97 7.34
C TYR A 61 27.14 -7.46 7.55
N THR A 62 28.38 -7.75 7.94
CA THR A 62 28.80 -9.03 8.51
C THR A 62 28.27 -9.17 9.94
N LYS A 63 28.39 -10.38 10.49
CA LYS A 63 28.08 -10.66 11.90
C LYS A 63 28.90 -9.87 12.90
N ASP A 64 30.09 -9.43 12.49
CA ASP A 64 31.01 -8.65 13.33
C ASP A 64 30.81 -7.13 13.10
N ASN A 65 29.64 -6.73 12.60
CA ASN A 65 29.28 -5.34 12.25
C ASN A 65 30.24 -4.66 11.26
N GLN A 66 30.91 -5.42 10.39
CA GLN A 66 31.69 -4.83 9.29
C GLN A 66 30.80 -4.67 8.07
N VAL A 67 30.86 -3.52 7.40
CA VAL A 67 30.13 -3.29 6.15
C VAL A 67 30.62 -4.26 5.07
N ILE A 68 29.68 -5.00 4.48
CA ILE A 68 29.90 -5.88 3.32
C ILE A 68 29.80 -5.07 2.04
N LEU A 69 28.72 -4.29 1.92
CA LEU A 69 28.33 -3.53 0.75
C LEU A 69 27.42 -2.38 1.17
N THR A 70 27.55 -1.24 0.49
CA THR A 70 26.62 -0.11 0.58
C THR A 70 26.27 0.30 -0.83
N GLU A 71 24.99 0.33 -1.17
CA GLU A 71 24.51 0.81 -2.47
C GLU A 71 23.31 1.75 -2.29
N LYS A 72 23.24 2.75 -3.16
CA LYS A 72 22.09 3.65 -3.24
C LYS A 72 21.12 3.12 -4.27
N LEU A 73 19.89 2.87 -3.84
CA LEU A 73 18.79 2.43 -4.69
C LEU A 73 17.79 3.57 -4.88
N THR A 74 17.28 3.71 -6.11
CA THR A 74 16.22 4.67 -6.43
C THR A 74 14.93 3.90 -6.67
N LEU A 75 13.85 4.31 -6.02
CA LEU A 75 12.52 3.70 -6.08
C LEU A 75 11.46 4.81 -6.27
N PRO A 76 10.31 4.55 -6.91
CA PRO A 76 9.97 3.30 -7.54
C PRO A 76 10.72 3.09 -8.89
N VAL A 77 10.99 1.83 -9.21
CA VAL A 77 11.40 1.34 -10.53
C VAL A 77 10.23 0.66 -11.23
N SER A 78 10.33 0.51 -12.56
CA SER A 78 9.30 -0.13 -13.39
C SER A 78 8.92 -1.52 -12.86
N ALA A 79 7.63 -1.86 -12.97
CA ALA A 79 7.10 -3.18 -12.59
C ALA A 79 7.73 -4.35 -13.38
N GLU A 80 8.34 -4.08 -14.54
CA GLU A 80 9.04 -5.08 -15.37
C GLU A 80 10.50 -5.30 -14.93
N THR A 81 11.00 -4.58 -13.92
CA THR A 81 12.38 -4.68 -13.44
C THR A 81 12.65 -6.04 -12.79
N ASN A 82 13.77 -6.69 -13.16
CA ASN A 82 14.23 -7.89 -12.45
C ASN A 82 14.95 -7.51 -11.14
N PHE A 83 14.22 -7.56 -10.03
CA PHE A 83 14.74 -7.19 -8.71
C PHE A 83 15.87 -8.11 -8.20
N GLU A 84 15.88 -9.37 -8.62
CA GLU A 84 16.96 -10.31 -8.26
C GLU A 84 18.30 -9.90 -8.88
N ASP A 85 18.27 -9.45 -10.14
CA ASP A 85 19.46 -8.95 -10.83
C ASP A 85 19.90 -7.59 -10.26
N LEU A 86 18.95 -6.72 -9.97
CA LEU A 86 19.19 -5.39 -9.38
C LEU A 86 19.79 -5.49 -7.97
N LEU A 87 19.41 -6.51 -7.19
CA LEU A 87 19.88 -6.72 -5.82
C LEU A 87 20.97 -7.80 -5.70
N VAL A 88 21.43 -8.38 -6.81
CA VAL A 88 22.37 -9.53 -6.80
C VAL A 88 23.66 -9.23 -6.02
N ALA A 89 24.09 -7.97 -5.99
CA ALA A 89 25.26 -7.54 -5.24
C ALA A 89 25.11 -7.78 -3.73
N PHE A 90 23.89 -7.66 -3.21
CA PHE A 90 23.56 -7.93 -1.81
C PHE A 90 23.54 -9.42 -1.45
N ASN A 91 23.57 -10.34 -2.42
CA ASN A 91 23.71 -11.77 -2.12
C ASN A 91 25.13 -12.14 -1.61
N ARG A 92 26.10 -11.21 -1.70
CA ARG A 92 27.48 -11.46 -1.27
C ARG A 92 27.60 -11.63 0.24
N GLY A 93 28.39 -12.60 0.67
CA GLY A 93 28.62 -12.93 2.09
C GLY A 93 29.95 -12.43 2.67
N LYS A 94 30.79 -11.73 1.88
CA LYS A 94 32.11 -11.25 2.30
C LYS A 94 32.33 -9.80 1.87
N PRO A 95 33.01 -8.96 2.68
CA PRO A 95 33.33 -7.59 2.32
C PRO A 95 34.14 -7.52 1.03
N GLN A 96 33.82 -6.56 0.16
CA GLN A 96 34.63 -6.28 -1.02
C GLN A 96 35.97 -5.70 -0.55
N LYS A 97 37.09 -6.23 -1.07
CA LYS A 97 38.39 -5.56 -0.94
C LYS A 97 38.34 -4.30 -1.81
N MET A 98 37.87 -3.19 -1.27
CA MET A 98 38.20 -1.89 -1.84
C MET A 98 39.72 -1.74 -1.75
N LYS A 99 40.38 -1.50 -2.91
CA LYS A 99 41.75 -0.99 -2.95
C LYS A 99 41.74 0.36 -2.22
N GLN A 100 42.04 0.33 -0.93
CA GLN A 100 42.19 1.54 -0.12
C GLN A 100 43.51 2.21 -0.51
N GLU A 101 43.42 3.42 -1.07
CA GLU A 101 44.47 4.40 -0.87
C GLU A 101 44.69 4.59 0.63
N ARG A 102 45.95 4.46 1.02
CA ARG A 102 46.40 4.42 2.41
C ARG A 102 46.17 5.77 3.09
N ILE A 103 45.23 5.83 4.02
CA ILE A 103 45.36 6.72 5.17
C ILE A 103 46.03 5.92 6.28
N LYS A 104 47.30 6.26 6.55
CA LYS A 104 48.13 5.65 7.58
C LYS A 104 47.64 6.09 8.96
N THR A 105 47.22 5.15 9.79
CA THR A 105 47.17 5.34 11.24
C THR A 105 48.18 4.41 11.93
N THR A 106 48.91 5.05 12.83
CA THR A 106 50.14 4.63 13.48
C THR A 106 49.95 3.39 14.34
N LYS A 107 50.85 2.41 14.19
CA LYS A 107 50.93 1.20 15.02
C LYS A 107 51.37 1.56 16.44
N ILE A 108 50.55 1.21 17.43
CA ILE A 108 51.01 0.99 18.81
C ILE A 108 51.10 -0.52 19.02
N LYS A 109 52.34 -1.01 19.20
CA LYS A 109 52.64 -2.40 19.58
C LYS A 109 52.33 -2.56 21.06
N ASN A 110 51.49 -3.53 21.42
CA ASN A 110 51.56 -4.17 22.74
C ASN A 110 51.75 -5.67 22.56
N LYS A 111 52.92 -6.16 22.96
CA LYS A 111 53.18 -7.58 23.21
C LYS A 111 52.53 -7.93 24.55
N SER A 112 51.67 -8.94 24.59
CA SER A 112 51.36 -9.61 25.86
C SER A 112 51.69 -11.09 25.77
N LYS A 113 52.45 -11.53 26.78
CA LYS A 113 52.90 -12.90 26.97
C LYS A 113 51.73 -13.77 27.42
N GLN A 114 51.72 -14.99 26.92
CA GLN A 114 50.85 -16.09 27.33
C GLN A 114 51.15 -16.49 28.78
N THR A 115 50.14 -16.54 29.65
CA THR A 115 50.16 -17.39 30.85
C THR A 115 48.80 -18.05 31.07
N LYS A 116 48.84 -19.37 31.33
CA LYS A 116 47.71 -20.24 31.67
C LYS A 116 47.03 -19.75 32.96
N ASN A 117 45.70 -19.73 33.03
CA ASN A 117 45.03 -19.75 34.33
C ASN A 117 43.62 -20.35 34.31
N ARG A 118 43.34 -21.25 35.28
CA ARG A 118 42.15 -22.12 35.41
C ARG A 118 40.89 -21.42 35.96
N GLY A 119 40.86 -20.08 36.03
CA GLY A 119 39.67 -19.30 36.45
C GLY A 119 38.63 -19.03 35.36
N LYS A 120 38.91 -19.36 34.09
CA LYS A 120 38.08 -18.99 32.92
C LYS A 120 36.80 -19.83 32.73
N ARG A 121 36.63 -20.95 33.45
CA ARG A 121 35.48 -21.86 33.25
C ARG A 121 34.14 -21.32 33.78
N ARG A 122 34.13 -20.58 34.90
CA ARG A 122 32.88 -19.99 35.45
C ARG A 122 32.40 -18.78 34.65
N VAL A 123 33.32 -17.92 34.21
CA VAL A 123 33.00 -16.77 33.34
C VAL A 123 32.49 -17.23 31.97
N TRP A 124 33.04 -18.32 31.41
CA TRP A 124 32.57 -18.89 30.16
C TRP A 124 31.14 -19.42 30.23
N LEU A 125 30.72 -20.02 31.37
CA LEU A 125 29.34 -20.48 31.57
C LEU A 125 28.32 -19.33 31.59
N PHE A 126 28.65 -18.18 32.20
CA PHE A 126 27.79 -16.99 32.16
C PHE A 126 27.70 -16.36 30.77
N ILE A 127 28.79 -16.40 30.00
CA ILE A 127 28.78 -15.94 28.59
C ILE A 127 27.90 -16.86 27.74
N VAL A 128 28.01 -18.18 27.89
CA VAL A 128 27.17 -19.13 27.15
C VAL A 128 25.69 -18.98 27.55
N LEU A 129 25.38 -18.83 28.84
CA LEU A 129 24.00 -18.62 29.30
C LEU A 129 23.43 -17.29 28.80
N GLY A 130 24.22 -16.21 28.81
CA GLY A 130 23.82 -14.92 28.24
C GLY A 130 23.59 -14.97 26.73
N VAL A 131 24.40 -15.74 25.99
CA VAL A 131 24.18 -15.98 24.56
C VAL A 131 22.91 -16.80 24.31
N PHE A 132 22.61 -17.81 25.13
CA PHE A 132 21.36 -18.58 25.02
C PHE A 132 20.12 -17.75 25.34
N VAL A 133 20.14 -16.94 26.40
CA VAL A 133 19.03 -16.03 26.75
C VAL A 133 18.88 -14.92 25.71
N GLY A 134 19.99 -14.38 25.18
CA GLY A 134 19.98 -13.40 24.10
C GLY A 134 19.43 -13.96 22.78
N LEU A 135 19.80 -15.19 22.41
CA LEU A 135 19.24 -15.89 21.25
C LEU A 135 17.74 -16.20 21.42
N PHE A 136 17.33 -16.60 22.62
CA PHE A 136 15.92 -16.87 22.93
C PHE A 136 15.08 -15.58 22.92
N GLY A 137 15.58 -14.51 23.52
CA GLY A 137 14.95 -13.19 23.48
C GLY A 137 14.88 -12.61 22.06
N PHE A 138 15.92 -12.81 21.25
CA PHE A 138 15.94 -12.40 19.84
C PHE A 138 14.96 -13.21 18.99
N GLN A 139 14.79 -14.50 19.26
CA GLN A 139 13.78 -15.33 18.60
C GLN A 139 12.35 -14.91 18.98
N GLN A 140 12.11 -14.57 20.26
CA GLN A 140 10.82 -14.01 20.69
C GLN A 140 10.57 -12.62 20.08
N PHE A 141 11.62 -11.80 19.94
CA PHE A 141 11.53 -10.49 19.30
C PHE A 141 11.16 -10.62 17.81
N GLN A 142 11.83 -11.48 17.04
CA GLN A 142 11.46 -11.74 15.64
C GLN A 142 10.05 -12.31 15.49
N LEU A 143 9.64 -13.20 16.39
CA LEU A 143 8.28 -13.74 16.39
C LEU A 143 7.25 -12.65 16.71
N ALA A 144 7.58 -11.71 17.59
CA ALA A 144 6.72 -10.58 17.94
C ALA A 144 6.61 -9.59 16.77
N THR A 145 7.71 -9.24 16.09
CA THR A 145 7.69 -8.36 14.91
C THR A 145 6.91 -9.01 13.76
N PHE A 146 7.14 -10.30 13.49
CA PHE A 146 6.38 -11.05 12.48
C PHE A 146 4.88 -11.15 12.81
N ARG A 147 4.52 -11.29 14.08
CA ARG A 147 3.11 -11.25 14.52
C ARG A 147 2.49 -9.87 14.33
N MET A 148 3.22 -8.80 14.62
CA MET A 148 2.75 -7.42 14.42
C MET A 148 2.57 -7.08 12.94
N GLU A 149 3.50 -7.51 12.09
CA GLU A 149 3.43 -7.35 10.64
C GLU A 149 2.24 -8.12 10.04
N ASN A 150 2.06 -9.40 10.40
CA ASN A 150 0.89 -10.17 9.98
C ASN A 150 -0.43 -9.53 10.47
N GLN A 151 -0.49 -9.04 11.70
CA GLN A 151 -1.68 -8.34 12.19
C GLN A 151 -1.95 -7.04 11.43
N THR A 152 -0.90 -6.35 10.95
CA THR A 152 -1.03 -5.13 10.16
C THR A 152 -1.54 -5.46 8.76
N LEU A 153 -0.97 -6.49 8.13
CA LEU A 153 -1.45 -7.03 6.86
C LEU A 153 -2.91 -7.53 6.94
N GLU A 154 -3.27 -8.26 7.99
CA GLU A 154 -4.64 -8.72 8.22
C GLU A 154 -5.62 -7.54 8.37
N ARG A 155 -5.20 -6.46 9.05
CA ARG A 155 -6.00 -5.24 9.18
C ARG A 155 -6.14 -4.54 7.82
N GLU A 156 -5.06 -4.38 7.06
CA GLU A 156 -5.10 -3.78 5.73
C GLU A 156 -6.03 -4.58 4.79
N ILE A 157 -5.92 -5.92 4.79
CA ILE A 157 -6.83 -6.79 4.02
C ILE A 157 -8.27 -6.61 4.47
N SER A 158 -8.53 -6.60 5.79
CA SER A 158 -9.87 -6.40 6.33
C SER A 158 -10.45 -5.04 5.93
N ASP A 159 -9.65 -3.98 5.97
CA ASP A 159 -10.10 -2.65 5.63
C ASP A 159 -10.31 -2.48 4.13
N ILE A 160 -9.48 -3.09 3.28
CA ILE A 160 -9.72 -3.18 1.84
C ILE A 160 -11.02 -3.95 1.56
N GLN A 161 -11.26 -5.08 2.23
CA GLN A 161 -12.50 -5.84 2.06
C GLN A 161 -13.74 -5.03 2.47
N LYS A 162 -13.65 -4.25 3.56
CA LYS A 162 -14.73 -3.33 3.98
C LYS A 162 -14.95 -2.23 2.94
N LEU A 163 -13.87 -1.65 2.39
CA LEU A 163 -13.96 -0.63 1.33
C LEU A 163 -14.63 -1.20 0.08
N LEU A 164 -14.19 -2.36 -0.41
CA LEU A 164 -14.80 -3.04 -1.57
C LEU A 164 -16.26 -3.39 -1.33
N SER A 165 -16.60 -3.85 -0.13
CA SER A 165 -17.99 -4.14 0.25
C SER A 165 -18.84 -2.88 0.24
N ARG A 166 -18.29 -1.78 0.75
CA ARG A 166 -18.95 -0.47 0.76
C ARG A 166 -19.11 0.11 -0.64
N ASP A 167 -18.09 0.01 -1.48
CA ASP A 167 -18.15 0.46 -2.88
C ASP A 167 -19.21 -0.33 -3.66
N ARG A 168 -19.30 -1.65 -3.45
CA ARG A 168 -20.37 -2.48 -4.02
C ARG A 168 -21.76 -2.06 -3.53
N GLU A 169 -21.89 -1.74 -2.24
CA GLU A 169 -23.15 -1.26 -1.67
C GLU A 169 -23.55 0.10 -2.27
N ILE A 170 -22.59 1.02 -2.40
CA ILE A 170 -22.77 2.32 -3.06
C ILE A 170 -23.19 2.13 -4.52
N ASP A 171 -22.53 1.22 -5.25
CA ASP A 171 -22.86 0.96 -6.65
C ASP A 171 -24.27 0.40 -6.80
N THR A 172 -24.59 -0.61 -6.00
CA THR A 172 -25.92 -1.23 -5.99
C THR A 172 -27.00 -0.19 -5.68
N PHE A 173 -26.84 0.57 -4.60
CA PHE A 173 -27.75 1.63 -4.21
C PHE A 173 -27.95 2.66 -5.34
N SER A 174 -26.84 3.11 -5.93
CA SER A 174 -26.83 4.10 -7.00
C SER A 174 -27.57 3.63 -8.24
N ARG A 175 -27.40 2.36 -8.65
CA ARG A 175 -28.14 1.78 -9.78
C ARG A 175 -29.63 1.71 -9.53
N PHE A 176 -30.07 1.34 -8.32
CA PHE A 176 -31.49 1.36 -7.95
C PHE A 176 -32.07 2.78 -7.94
N PHE A 177 -31.31 3.75 -7.44
CA PHE A 177 -31.68 5.16 -7.52
C PHE A 177 -31.81 5.62 -8.98
N LEU A 178 -30.81 5.38 -9.83
CA LEU A 178 -30.82 5.77 -11.24
C LEU A 178 -31.98 5.11 -12.00
N SER A 179 -32.26 3.83 -11.76
CA SER A 179 -33.42 3.15 -12.34
C SER A 179 -34.74 3.82 -11.94
N SER A 180 -34.82 4.38 -10.74
CA SER A 180 -36.00 5.11 -10.26
C SER A 180 -36.06 6.53 -10.84
N TYR A 181 -34.91 7.22 -10.91
CA TYR A 181 -34.76 8.56 -11.48
C TYR A 181 -35.09 8.59 -12.98
N PHE A 182 -34.74 7.54 -13.73
CA PHE A 182 -35.07 7.42 -15.15
C PHE A 182 -36.36 6.60 -15.43
N SER A 183 -37.20 6.35 -14.42
CA SER A 183 -38.43 5.56 -14.58
C SER A 183 -39.41 6.17 -15.60
N LYS A 184 -40.29 5.36 -16.20
CA LYS A 184 -41.29 5.82 -17.19
C LYS A 184 -42.48 6.57 -16.57
N GLU A 185 -42.64 6.52 -15.26
CA GLU A 185 -43.76 7.14 -14.51
C GLU A 185 -43.60 8.67 -14.32
N LYS A 186 -42.65 9.28 -15.02
CA LYS A 186 -42.38 10.73 -15.06
C LYS A 186 -43.61 11.60 -15.38
N GLN A 187 -44.65 11.02 -16.00
CA GLN A 187 -45.89 11.70 -16.36
C GLN A 187 -46.75 12.09 -15.15
N ASN A 188 -46.57 11.44 -13.99
CA ASN A 188 -47.21 11.82 -12.73
C ASN A 188 -46.14 12.21 -11.71
N GLN A 189 -45.94 13.52 -11.53
CA GLN A 189 -44.89 14.07 -10.67
C GLN A 189 -45.00 13.61 -9.20
N ALA A 190 -46.22 13.41 -8.67
CA ALA A 190 -46.40 12.93 -7.30
C ALA A 190 -45.93 11.48 -7.13
N VAL A 191 -46.27 10.61 -8.09
CA VAL A 191 -45.84 9.20 -8.11
C VAL A 191 -44.32 9.09 -8.28
N TYR A 192 -43.76 9.91 -9.17
CA TYR A 192 -42.32 9.99 -9.39
C TYR A 192 -41.55 10.40 -8.12
N GLN A 193 -42.01 11.44 -7.42
CA GLN A 193 -41.40 11.89 -6.17
C GLN A 193 -41.54 10.85 -5.05
N GLU A 194 -42.68 10.17 -4.95
CA GLU A 194 -42.88 9.12 -3.96
C GLU A 194 -41.89 7.96 -4.12
N LYS A 195 -41.61 7.55 -5.36
CA LYS A 195 -40.58 6.54 -5.66
C LYS A 195 -39.18 7.00 -5.25
N LEU A 196 -38.84 8.25 -5.57
CA LEU A 196 -37.53 8.82 -5.21
C LEU A 196 -37.34 9.00 -3.71
N ARG A 197 -38.42 9.19 -2.94
CA ARG A 197 -38.37 9.40 -1.48
C ARG A 197 -37.63 8.28 -0.72
N LYS A 198 -37.59 7.06 -1.28
CA LYS A 198 -36.86 5.93 -0.66
C LYS A 198 -35.33 6.09 -0.76
N PHE A 199 -34.85 6.92 -1.67
CA PHE A 199 -33.44 7.11 -2.01
C PHE A 199 -32.92 8.49 -1.62
N VAL A 200 -33.76 9.53 -1.62
CA VAL A 200 -33.32 10.93 -1.47
C VAL A 200 -33.59 11.46 -0.05
N GLU A 201 -32.70 12.31 0.48
CA GLU A 201 -32.93 13.03 1.76
C GLU A 201 -33.37 14.49 1.60
N ILE A 202 -33.13 15.07 0.42
CA ILE A 202 -33.53 16.44 0.09
C ILE A 202 -34.88 16.46 -0.66
N ASP A 203 -35.53 17.62 -0.63
CA ASP A 203 -36.74 17.84 -1.42
C ASP A 203 -36.42 17.79 -2.91
N THR A 204 -37.13 16.92 -3.63
CA THR A 204 -36.97 16.67 -5.07
C THR A 204 -37.97 17.47 -5.90
N ALA A 205 -38.82 18.30 -5.28
CA ALA A 205 -39.88 19.03 -5.98
C ALA A 205 -39.38 19.94 -7.11
N LYS A 206 -38.16 20.46 -6.96
CA LYS A 206 -37.52 21.37 -7.93
C LYS A 206 -36.63 20.66 -8.94
N TRP A 207 -36.45 19.35 -8.81
CA TRP A 207 -35.53 18.62 -9.70
C TRP A 207 -36.09 18.58 -11.12
N ALA A 208 -35.20 18.79 -12.08
CA ALA A 208 -35.55 18.54 -13.48
C ALA A 208 -35.86 17.04 -13.66
N VAL A 209 -36.95 16.75 -14.36
CA VAL A 209 -37.29 15.39 -14.76
C VAL A 209 -36.35 15.02 -15.91
N PRO A 210 -35.54 13.96 -15.78
CA PRO A 210 -34.57 13.63 -16.82
C PRO A 210 -35.28 13.12 -18.07
N GLU A 211 -34.79 13.49 -19.25
CA GLU A 211 -35.31 12.98 -20.52
C GLU A 211 -34.69 11.62 -20.89
N GLY A 212 -35.37 10.88 -21.76
CA GLY A 212 -34.91 9.58 -22.26
C GLY A 212 -35.14 8.40 -21.29
N ARG A 213 -34.91 7.21 -21.82
CA ARG A 213 -34.97 5.93 -21.10
C ARG A 213 -33.57 5.42 -20.85
N LEU A 214 -33.31 5.00 -19.61
CA LEU A 214 -32.04 4.40 -19.23
C LEU A 214 -31.92 2.98 -19.81
N GLU A 215 -30.93 2.76 -20.67
CA GLU A 215 -30.59 1.46 -21.26
C GLU A 215 -29.35 0.84 -20.60
N GLY A 216 -28.43 1.67 -20.10
CA GLY A 216 -27.17 1.19 -19.52
C GLY A 216 -26.63 2.11 -18.43
N THR A 217 -25.98 1.51 -17.42
CA THR A 217 -25.29 2.20 -16.33
C THR A 217 -23.91 1.59 -16.14
N TYR A 218 -22.87 2.41 -16.24
CA TYR A 218 -21.47 2.00 -16.13
C TYR A 218 -20.78 2.88 -15.09
N GLU A 219 -20.23 2.27 -14.05
CA GLU A 219 -19.53 2.99 -12.99
C GLU A 219 -18.28 3.65 -13.57
N LEU A 220 -18.12 4.96 -13.33
CA LEU A 220 -16.91 5.70 -13.69
C LEU A 220 -16.03 5.95 -12.46
N GLY A 221 -16.64 6.14 -11.29
CA GLY A 221 -15.88 6.25 -10.05
C GLY A 221 -16.69 6.72 -8.85
N ILE A 222 -16.15 6.38 -7.69
CA ILE A 222 -16.63 6.77 -6.36
C ILE A 222 -15.52 7.55 -5.68
N THR A 223 -15.82 8.75 -5.19
CA THR A 223 -14.87 9.59 -4.47
C THR A 223 -15.44 10.00 -3.11
N TYR A 224 -14.66 9.79 -2.06
CA TYR A 224 -15.06 10.12 -0.69
C TYR A 224 -14.65 11.55 -0.34
N GLU A 225 -15.63 12.41 -0.07
CA GLU A 225 -15.41 13.79 0.36
C GLU A 225 -15.50 13.96 1.89
N LYS A 226 -15.03 15.11 2.37
CA LYS A 226 -15.13 15.48 3.78
C LYS A 226 -16.62 15.51 4.21
N LYS A 227 -16.90 15.14 5.48
CA LYS A 227 -18.25 15.11 6.10
C LYS A 227 -19.18 13.98 5.62
N GLN A 228 -18.65 12.79 5.33
CA GLN A 228 -19.46 11.61 4.93
C GLN A 228 -20.26 11.82 3.64
N LYS A 229 -19.79 12.74 2.78
CA LYS A 229 -20.32 12.91 1.43
C LYS A 229 -19.54 12.02 0.47
N ILE A 230 -20.24 11.38 -0.43
CA ILE A 230 -19.66 10.47 -1.41
C ILE A 230 -20.08 10.99 -2.78
N ASN A 231 -19.13 11.39 -3.59
CA ASN A 231 -19.36 11.77 -4.97
C ASN A 231 -19.35 10.51 -5.83
N VAL A 232 -20.42 10.27 -6.58
CA VAL A 232 -20.52 9.10 -7.45
C VAL A 232 -20.74 9.56 -8.88
N SER A 233 -20.02 8.93 -9.80
CA SER A 233 -20.08 9.21 -11.24
C SER A 233 -20.36 7.96 -12.05
N TYR A 234 -21.30 8.07 -12.98
CA TYR A 234 -21.65 7.03 -13.93
C TYR A 234 -21.63 7.55 -15.36
N MET A 235 -21.27 6.68 -16.29
CA MET A 235 -21.66 6.82 -17.68
C MET A 235 -23.01 6.12 -17.86
N ILE A 236 -23.96 6.82 -18.45
CA ILE A 236 -25.30 6.31 -18.74
C ILE A 236 -25.56 6.33 -20.24
N ALA A 237 -26.20 5.27 -20.72
CA ALA A 237 -26.74 5.19 -22.07
C ALA A 237 -28.23 5.49 -22.01
N LEU A 238 -28.66 6.54 -22.69
CA LEU A 238 -30.04 7.00 -22.73
C LEU A 238 -30.59 6.84 -24.15
N SER A 239 -31.70 6.11 -24.30
CA SER A 239 -32.45 6.06 -25.55
C SER A 239 -33.47 7.20 -25.60
N ASN A 240 -33.49 7.93 -26.71
CA ASN A 240 -34.55 8.89 -27.01
C ASN A 240 -35.79 8.18 -27.57
N GLU A 241 -36.89 8.92 -27.78
CA GLU A 241 -38.14 8.35 -28.32
C GLU A 241 -37.98 7.74 -29.72
N GLN A 242 -36.96 8.16 -30.46
CA GLN A 242 -36.61 7.66 -31.79
C GLN A 242 -35.67 6.44 -31.74
N GLY A 243 -35.30 5.97 -30.54
CA GLY A 243 -34.41 4.83 -30.34
C GLY A 243 -32.91 5.13 -30.52
N GLN A 244 -32.53 6.38 -30.73
CA GLN A 244 -31.12 6.78 -30.76
C GLN A 244 -30.56 6.80 -29.34
N ILE A 245 -29.34 6.26 -29.18
CA ILE A 245 -28.67 6.17 -27.89
C ILE A 245 -27.66 7.32 -27.76
N GLU A 246 -27.82 8.11 -26.70
CA GLU A 246 -26.86 9.14 -26.30
C GLU A 246 -26.16 8.72 -25.00
N THR A 247 -24.84 8.93 -24.91
CA THR A 247 -24.06 8.70 -23.70
C THR A 247 -23.84 9.98 -22.92
N LYS A 248 -24.16 9.96 -21.62
CA LYS A 248 -23.93 11.09 -20.71
C LYS A 248 -23.16 10.63 -19.48
N LYS A 249 -22.40 11.54 -18.89
CA LYS A 249 -21.89 11.37 -17.54
C LYS A 249 -22.90 11.98 -16.58
N ILE A 250 -23.31 11.21 -15.59
CA ILE A 250 -24.17 11.66 -14.50
C ILE A 250 -23.39 11.60 -13.19
N THR A 251 -23.48 12.67 -12.40
CA THR A 251 -22.77 12.82 -11.13
C THR A 251 -23.73 13.29 -10.05
N PHE A 252 -23.65 12.69 -8.86
CA PHE A 252 -24.46 13.09 -7.70
C PHE A 252 -23.77 12.71 -6.39
N PHE A 253 -24.23 13.35 -5.31
CA PHE A 253 -23.71 13.12 -3.97
C PHE A 253 -24.61 12.21 -3.14
N LEU A 254 -23.99 11.25 -2.46
CA LEU A 254 -24.60 10.47 -1.41
C LEU A 254 -24.15 10.96 -0.04
N SER A 255 -25.02 10.83 0.94
CA SER A 255 -24.69 10.92 2.37
C SER A 255 -24.90 9.55 3.02
N MET A 256 -23.97 9.17 3.88
CA MET A 256 -24.07 7.96 4.70
C MET A 256 -24.45 8.36 6.12
N LYS A 257 -25.71 8.15 6.52
CA LYS A 257 -26.20 8.47 7.87
C LYS A 257 -26.78 7.22 8.53
N LYS A 258 -26.26 6.85 9.69
CA LYS A 258 -26.70 5.65 10.44
C LYS A 258 -26.74 4.39 9.54
N GLU A 259 -25.68 4.18 8.76
CA GLU A 259 -25.56 3.06 7.81
C GLU A 259 -26.62 3.03 6.71
N LYS A 260 -27.26 4.18 6.43
CA LYS A 260 -28.19 4.32 5.30
C LYS A 260 -27.65 5.31 4.30
N LEU A 261 -27.56 4.86 3.04
CA LEU A 261 -27.27 5.71 1.90
C LEU A 261 -28.50 6.53 1.51
N ARG A 262 -28.25 7.81 1.26
CA ARG A 262 -29.24 8.76 0.73
C ARG A 262 -28.61 9.69 -0.29
N VAL A 263 -29.32 9.98 -1.37
CA VAL A 263 -28.93 11.03 -2.32
C VAL A 263 -29.20 12.40 -1.69
N CYS A 264 -28.18 13.27 -1.72
CA CYS A 264 -28.18 14.56 -1.06
C CYS A 264 -27.91 15.74 -2.01
N SER A 265 -27.85 15.48 -3.31
CA SER A 265 -27.78 16.51 -4.36
C SER A 265 -28.68 16.15 -5.54
N GLU A 266 -29.08 17.16 -6.31
CA GLU A 266 -29.66 16.93 -7.62
C GLU A 266 -28.60 16.30 -8.56
N PRO A 267 -28.96 15.26 -9.35
CA PRO A 267 -28.04 14.70 -10.33
C PRO A 267 -27.70 15.69 -11.44
N GLN A 268 -26.41 15.84 -11.73
CA GLN A 268 -25.91 16.68 -12.80
C GLN A 268 -25.51 15.82 -13.98
N MET A 269 -25.97 16.17 -15.18
CA MET A 269 -25.67 15.46 -16.42
C MET A 269 -24.84 16.35 -17.34
N ILE A 270 -23.75 15.81 -17.87
CA ILE A 270 -22.93 16.43 -18.91
C ILE A 270 -22.73 15.45 -20.06
N THR A 271 -22.64 15.97 -21.28
CA THR A 271 -22.29 15.16 -22.45
C THR A 271 -20.92 14.52 -22.22
N PHE A 272 -20.82 13.22 -22.51
CA PHE A 272 -19.61 12.44 -22.29
C PHE A 272 -19.23 11.73 -23.58
N SER A 273 -18.02 12.00 -24.06
CA SER A 273 -17.39 11.27 -25.16
C SER A 273 -16.16 10.56 -24.63
N ILE A 274 -16.01 9.27 -24.98
CA ILE A 274 -14.81 8.47 -24.67
C ILE A 274 -13.66 8.79 -25.65
N THR A 275 -13.93 9.53 -26.73
CA THR A 275 -12.93 9.91 -27.73
C THR A 275 -12.37 11.30 -27.42
N GLU A 276 -11.25 11.32 -26.68
CA GLU A 276 -10.15 12.28 -26.86
C GLU A 276 -8.86 11.50 -27.09
#